data_AF-J9FPP0-F1
#
_entry.id   AF-J9FPP0-F1
#
_cell.length_a   1.000
_cell.length_b   1.000
_cell.length_c   1.000
_cell.angle_alpha   90.00
_cell.angle_beta   90.00
_cell.angle_gamma   90.00
#
_symmetry.space_group_name_H-M   'P 1'
#
loop_
_entity.id
_entity.type
_entity.pdbx_description
1 polymer ?
#
loop_
_entity_poly.entity_id
_entity_poly.type
_entity_poly.pdbx_seq_one_letter_code
_entity_poly.pdbx_strand_id
1 'polypeptide(L)'
;MDSWVMKDTIISELVEDEKQKLIYVFDYMTERCFFIELSEIITGKEIKGAKCTKKIGDAPKQTVDFEEMAATSGALDLDENFYGDQDFDMEDFDQEGFDIGGSSNPYDEDKY
;
A
#
# COMPACT_ATOMS: atom_id res chain seq x y z
N MET A 1 -6.06 11.56 26.17
CA MET A 1 -6.65 10.31 25.67
C MET A 1 -6.67 10.52 24.19
N ASP A 2 -5.70 9.95 23.47
CA ASP A 2 -5.26 10.48 22.18
C ASP A 2 -5.73 9.58 21.02
N SER A 3 -6.85 8.89 21.23
CA SER A 3 -7.45 7.96 20.27
C SER A 3 -8.95 8.20 20.23
N TRP A 4 -9.43 8.47 19.02
CA TRP A 4 -10.84 8.65 18.70
C TRP A 4 -11.31 7.43 17.90
N VAL A 5 -12.49 6.93 18.22
CA VAL A 5 -13.13 5.82 17.51
C VAL A 5 -14.40 6.31 16.84
N MET A 6 -14.61 5.92 15.58
CA MET A 6 -15.72 6.44 14.75
C MET A 6 -17.10 6.27 15.40
N LYS A 7 -17.28 5.24 16.23
CA LYS A 7 -18.54 4.99 16.94
C LYS A 7 -18.88 6.07 17.96
N ASP A 8 -17.87 6.59 18.66
CA ASP A 8 -18.06 7.44 19.84
C ASP A 8 -17.71 8.91 19.56
N THR A 9 -17.05 9.20 18.44
CA THR A 9 -16.66 10.56 18.04
C THR A 9 -17.73 11.22 17.18
N ILE A 10 -18.33 12.29 17.69
CA ILE A 10 -19.30 13.10 16.95
C ILE A 10 -18.58 14.03 15.97
N ILE A 11 -19.19 14.28 14.81
CA ILE A 11 -18.59 15.13 13.76
C ILE A 11 -18.27 16.55 14.27
N SER A 12 -19.09 17.09 15.17
CA SER A 12 -18.90 18.42 15.74
C SER A 12 -17.67 18.55 16.65
N GLU A 13 -17.03 17.45 17.06
CA GLU A 13 -15.72 17.49 17.75
C GLU A 13 -14.55 17.66 16.77
N LEU A 14 -14.78 17.39 15.48
CA LEU A 14 -13.75 17.42 14.44
C LEU A 14 -13.84 18.66 13.54
N VAL A 15 -15.07 19.12 13.27
CA VAL A 15 -15.34 20.31 12.47
C VAL A 15 -16.44 21.16 13.12
N GLU A 16 -16.11 22.43 13.38
CA GLU A 16 -16.96 23.37 14.12
C GLU A 16 -17.43 24.54 13.24
N ASP A 17 -16.61 24.94 12.27
CA ASP A 17 -16.89 26.11 11.42
C ASP A 17 -17.25 25.72 9.99
N GLU A 18 -18.14 26.51 9.39
CA GLU A 18 -18.43 26.41 7.96
C GLU A 18 -17.15 26.55 7.13
N LYS A 19 -17.10 25.83 6.01
CA LYS A 19 -15.95 25.74 5.08
C LYS A 19 -14.74 24.97 5.59
N GLN A 20 -14.78 24.44 6.81
CA GLN A 20 -13.78 23.46 7.23
C GLN A 20 -13.87 22.19 6.37
N LYS A 21 -12.70 21.61 6.10
CA LYS A 21 -12.53 20.46 5.21
C LYS A 21 -11.95 19.30 5.97
N LEU A 22 -12.43 18.10 5.68
CA LEU A 22 -11.98 16.84 6.23
C LEU A 22 -11.68 15.88 5.09
N ILE A 23 -10.62 15.10 5.24
CA ILE A 23 -10.30 13.98 4.37
C ILE A 23 -10.54 12.70 5.17
N TYR A 24 -11.42 11.85 4.67
CA TYR A 24 -11.69 10.55 5.27
C TYR A 24 -11.16 9.44 4.35
N VAL A 25 -10.03 8.86 4.73
CA VAL A 25 -9.44 7.70 4.04
C VAL A 25 -10.11 6.43 4.58
N PHE A 26 -10.81 5.69 3.73
CA PHE A 26 -11.52 4.46 4.14
C PHE A 26 -10.86 3.19 3.60
N ASP A 27 -10.02 3.33 2.58
CA ASP A 27 -9.22 2.24 2.04
C ASP A 27 -7.80 2.73 1.81
N TYR A 28 -6.89 2.29 2.66
CA TYR A 28 -5.48 2.64 2.60
C TYR A 28 -4.72 1.90 1.50
N MET A 29 -5.20 0.75 1.03
CA MET A 29 -4.50 -0.04 0.02
C MET A 29 -4.57 0.63 -1.35
N THR A 30 -5.71 1.25 -1.65
CA THR A 30 -5.96 1.94 -2.93
C THR A 30 -6.12 3.44 -2.76
N GLU A 31 -5.74 3.98 -1.60
CA GLU A 31 -5.76 5.41 -1.26
C GLU A 31 -7.13 6.08 -1.50
N ARG A 32 -8.23 5.33 -1.38
CA ARG A 32 -9.57 5.88 -1.60
C ARG A 32 -10.00 6.69 -0.40
N CYS A 33 -10.41 7.92 -0.67
CA CYS A 33 -10.85 8.86 0.34
C CYS A 33 -12.07 9.66 -0.09
N PHE A 34 -12.78 10.19 0.90
CA PHE A 34 -13.80 11.21 0.72
C PHE A 34 -13.24 12.58 1.10
N PHE A 35 -13.45 13.55 0.21
CA PHE A 35 -13.29 14.96 0.52
C PHE A 35 -14.62 15.49 1.03
N ILE A 36 -14.64 15.91 2.29
CA ILE A 36 -15.83 16.38 2.98
C ILE A 36 -15.62 17.85 3.34
N GLU A 37 -16.58 18.71 3.01
CA GLU A 37 -16.63 20.10 3.45
C GLU A 37 -17.88 20.31 4.28
N LEU A 38 -17.73 20.93 5.45
CA LEU A 38 -18.87 21.42 6.21
C LEU A 38 -19.42 22.67 5.52
N SER A 39 -20.50 22.52 4.75
CA SER A 39 -20.96 23.61 3.88
C SER A 39 -21.68 24.73 4.62
N GLU A 40 -22.55 24.37 5.58
CA GLU A 40 -23.45 25.28 6.31
C GLU A 40 -23.92 24.61 7.62
N ILE A 41 -24.08 25.40 8.69
CA ILE A 41 -24.70 24.95 9.95
C ILE A 41 -26.06 25.64 10.11
N ILE A 42 -27.14 24.85 10.02
CA ILE A 42 -28.50 25.37 10.13
C ILE A 42 -29.01 25.20 11.56
N THR A 43 -29.05 26.29 12.33
CA THR A 43 -29.55 26.28 13.71
C THR A 43 -31.08 26.31 13.78
N GLY A 44 -31.65 25.80 14.88
CA GLY A 44 -33.10 25.81 15.12
C GLY A 44 -33.93 24.85 14.26
N LYS A 45 -33.29 24.03 13.41
CA LYS A 45 -33.93 22.95 12.66
C LYS A 45 -33.33 21.61 13.05
N GLU A 46 -34.17 20.67 13.46
CA GLU A 46 -33.78 19.28 13.68
C GLU A 46 -34.08 18.48 12.42
N ILE A 47 -33.03 18.06 11.70
CA ILE A 47 -33.17 17.15 10.56
C ILE A 47 -33.01 15.72 11.07
N LYS A 48 -34.07 14.92 10.95
CA LYS A 48 -34.02 13.51 11.33
C LYS A 48 -33.42 12.69 10.20
N GLY A 49 -32.21 12.19 10.42
CA GLY A 49 -31.50 11.33 9.47
C GLY A 49 -30.79 12.09 8.34
N ALA A 50 -29.88 11.40 7.65
CA ALA A 50 -29.13 11.98 6.54
C ALA A 50 -29.99 12.03 5.26
N LYS A 51 -29.93 13.16 4.53
CA LYS A 51 -30.63 13.35 3.25
C LYS A 51 -29.64 13.75 2.16
N CYS A 52 -29.60 13.00 1.07
CA CYS A 52 -28.90 13.42 -0.13
C CYS A 52 -29.75 14.47 -0.87
N THR A 53 -29.25 15.69 -0.99
CA THR A 53 -29.92 16.80 -1.70
C THR A 53 -29.45 16.95 -3.14
N LYS A 54 -28.24 16.48 -3.46
CA LYS A 54 -27.62 16.57 -4.77
C LYS A 54 -26.69 15.37 -5.00
N LYS A 55 -26.79 14.74 -6.16
CA LYS A 55 -25.89 13.69 -6.64
C LYS A 55 -25.53 14.00 -8.09
N ILE A 56 -24.25 13.93 -8.43
CA ILE A 56 -23.75 14.09 -9.80
C ILE A 56 -22.78 12.94 -10.06
N GLY A 57 -22.90 12.32 -11.23
CA GLY A 57 -22.07 11.18 -11.63
C GLY A 57 -22.42 9.88 -10.90
N ASP A 58 -21.58 8.88 -11.14
CA ASP A 58 -21.71 7.55 -10.58
C ASP A 58 -20.52 7.20 -9.70
N ALA A 59 -20.80 6.49 -8.61
CA ALA A 59 -19.76 6.06 -7.68
C ALA A 59 -18.82 5.04 -8.39
N PRO A 60 -17.51 5.12 -8.18
CA PRO A 60 -16.57 4.13 -8.70
C PRO A 60 -16.92 2.71 -8.23
N LYS A 61 -16.58 1.70 -9.04
CA LYS A 61 -16.71 0.29 -8.64
C LYS A 61 -15.89 0.05 -7.38
N GLN A 62 -16.50 -0.61 -6.38
CA GLN A 62 -15.84 -0.83 -5.09
C GLN A 62 -14.90 -2.02 -5.08
N THR A 63 -15.19 -3.04 -5.90
CA THR A 63 -14.41 -4.27 -6.02
C THR A 63 -13.22 -4.04 -6.94
N VAL A 64 -12.02 -4.30 -6.42
CA VAL A 64 -10.80 -4.42 -7.23
C VAL A 64 -10.69 -5.89 -7.60
N ASP A 65 -10.69 -6.18 -8.90
CA ASP A 65 -10.35 -7.51 -9.37
C ASP A 65 -8.83 -7.66 -9.31
N PHE A 66 -8.34 -8.40 -8.32
CA PHE A 66 -6.92 -8.59 -8.11
C PHE A 66 -6.27 -9.38 -9.26
N GLU A 67 -7.02 -10.22 -9.98
CA GLU A 67 -6.52 -10.90 -11.18
C GLU A 67 -6.25 -9.91 -12.32
N GLU A 68 -7.12 -8.91 -12.49
CA GLU A 68 -6.97 -7.86 -13.52
C GLU A 68 -5.79 -6.92 -13.18
N MET A 69 -5.59 -6.60 -11.90
CA MET A 69 -4.46 -5.80 -11.44
C MET A 69 -3.13 -6.55 -11.61
N ALA A 70 -3.10 -7.86 -11.30
CA ALA A 70 -1.94 -8.72 -11.49
C ALA A 70 -1.56 -8.86 -12.99
N ALA A 71 -2.57 -8.99 -13.86
CA ALA A 71 -2.37 -9.05 -15.31
C ALA A 71 -1.81 -7.72 -15.87
N THR A 72 -2.17 -6.58 -15.28
CA THR A 72 -1.67 -5.26 -15.68
C THR A 72 -0.24 -5.00 -15.16
N SER A 73 0.13 -5.60 -14.01
CA SER A 73 1.51 -5.59 -13.49
C SER A 73 2.43 -6.67 -14.09
N GLY A 74 1.91 -7.56 -14.94
CA GLY A 74 2.62 -8.71 -15.53
C GLY A 74 3.75 -8.37 -16.51
N ALA A 75 4.23 -7.13 -16.53
CA ALA A 75 5.39 -6.68 -17.30
C ALA A 75 6.61 -6.32 -16.42
N LEU A 76 6.52 -6.48 -15.10
CA LEU A 76 7.70 -6.44 -14.24
C LEU A 76 8.30 -7.84 -14.20
N ASP A 77 9.34 -8.03 -15.01
CA ASP A 77 10.17 -9.22 -15.08
C ASP A 77 10.94 -9.38 -13.77
N LEU A 78 10.27 -9.94 -12.77
CA LEU A 78 10.83 -10.39 -11.50
C LEU A 78 11.39 -11.81 -11.65
N ASP A 79 12.10 -12.08 -12.75
CA ASP A 79 12.80 -13.34 -12.90
C ASP A 79 14.06 -13.37 -12.00
N GLU A 80 14.66 -14.55 -11.85
CA GLU A 80 15.88 -14.74 -11.08
C GLU A 80 17.11 -14.03 -11.69
N ASN A 81 17.04 -13.57 -12.95
CA ASN A 81 18.10 -12.79 -13.58
C ASN A 81 18.13 -11.35 -13.00
N PHE A 82 17.03 -10.86 -12.41
CA PHE A 82 17.01 -9.56 -11.73
C PHE A 82 17.86 -9.54 -10.45
N TYR A 83 17.97 -10.69 -9.76
CA TYR A 83 18.76 -10.80 -8.53
C TYR A 83 20.24 -11.12 -8.80
N GLY A 84 20.62 -11.34 -10.06
CA GLY A 84 22.02 -11.55 -10.45
C GLY A 84 22.58 -12.92 -10.04
N ASP A 85 21.72 -13.86 -9.67
CA ASP A 85 22.12 -15.15 -9.09
C ASP A 85 22.49 -16.23 -10.13
N GLN A 86 22.44 -15.91 -11.44
CA GLN A 86 22.59 -16.94 -12.48
C GLN A 86 24.02 -17.26 -12.88
N ASP A 87 25.01 -16.40 -12.64
CA ASP A 87 26.39 -16.73 -13.00
C ASP A 87 27.33 -16.32 -11.86
N PHE A 88 27.74 -17.29 -11.06
CA PHE A 88 28.95 -17.15 -10.26
C PHE A 88 30.11 -17.10 -11.26
N ASP A 89 30.48 -15.89 -11.69
CA ASP A 89 31.55 -15.69 -12.65
C ASP A 89 32.87 -16.14 -12.01
N MET A 90 33.31 -17.35 -12.36
CA MET A 90 34.58 -17.89 -11.92
C MET A 90 35.77 -17.04 -12.39
N GLU A 91 35.59 -16.14 -13.36
CA GLU A 91 36.63 -15.18 -13.76
C GLU A 91 36.77 -14.01 -12.77
N ASP A 92 35.74 -13.70 -11.99
CA ASP A 92 35.76 -12.72 -10.87
C ASP A 92 36.15 -13.38 -9.52
N PHE A 93 36.40 -14.69 -9.51
CA PHE A 93 36.90 -15.41 -8.34
C PHE A 93 38.39 -15.11 -8.11
N ASP A 94 38.68 -14.02 -7.41
CA ASP A 94 40.04 -13.67 -6.98
C ASP A 94 40.55 -14.65 -5.92
N GLN A 95 41.14 -15.75 -6.39
CA GLN A 95 41.76 -16.78 -5.56
C GLN A 95 42.98 -16.26 -4.78
N GLU A 96 43.57 -15.12 -5.16
CA GLU A 96 44.68 -14.48 -4.43
C GLU A 96 44.20 -13.52 -3.33
N GLY A 97 42.97 -13.01 -3.42
CA GLY A 97 42.33 -12.16 -2.40
C GLY A 97 41.80 -12.92 -1.18
N PHE A 98 41.59 -14.23 -1.31
CA PHE A 98 41.29 -15.12 -0.19
C PHE A 98 42.59 -15.74 0.32
N ASP A 99 43.05 -15.32 1.50
CA ASP A 99 44.13 -15.97 2.26
C ASP A 99 43.63 -17.31 2.84
N ILE A 100 43.22 -18.23 1.95
CA ILE A 100 42.96 -19.62 2.28
C ILE A 100 44.32 -20.32 2.34
N GLY A 101 44.98 -20.11 3.48
CA GLY A 101 46.17 -20.88 3.86
C GLY A 101 45.90 -22.36 3.64
N GLY A 102 46.73 -22.97 2.78
CA GLY A 102 46.47 -24.24 2.14
C GLY A 102 45.93 -25.33 3.08
N SER A 103 44.78 -25.90 2.71
CA SER A 103 44.34 -27.21 3.17
C SER A 103 43.31 -27.77 2.19
N SER A 104 43.78 -28.73 1.38
CA SER A 104 43.06 -29.89 0.85
C SER A 104 41.62 -29.70 0.34
N ASN A 105 41.43 -29.82 -0.98
CA ASN A 105 40.15 -30.10 -1.62
C ASN A 105 39.52 -31.37 -1.02
N PRO A 106 38.33 -31.32 -0.39
CA PRO A 106 37.70 -32.48 0.25
C PRO A 106 36.87 -33.35 -0.70
N TYR A 107 37.00 -33.17 -2.02
CA TYR A 107 36.21 -33.89 -3.03
C TYR A 107 37.03 -34.88 -3.88
N ASP A 108 38.29 -35.11 -3.53
CA ASP A 108 39.14 -36.09 -4.19
C ASP A 108 39.22 -37.37 -3.35
N GLU A 109 38.09 -37.99 -3.08
CA GLU A 109 38.02 -39.39 -2.65
C GLU A 109 36.73 -40.02 -3.17
N ASP A 110 36.91 -41.12 -3.91
CA ASP A 110 35.94 -42.11 -4.35
C ASP A 110 35.11 -41.87 -5.63
N LYS A 111 35.74 -42.11 -6.78
CA LYS A 111 35.15 -42.98 -7.83
C LYS A 111 36.22 -43.84 -8.51
N TYR A 112 36.23 -45.13 -8.15
CA TYR A 112 36.82 -46.23 -8.90
C TYR A 112 36.15 -46.42 -10.27
#